data_AF-A0AB73TKP6-F1
#
_entry.id   AF-A0AB73TKP6-F1
#
_cell.length_a   1.000
_cell.length_b   1.000
_cell.length_c   1.000
_cell.angle_alpha   90.00
_cell.angle_beta   90.00
_cell.angle_gamma   90.00
#
_symmetry.space_group_name_H-M   'P 1'
#
loop_
_entity.id
_entity.type
_entity.pdbx_description
1 polymer ?
#
loop_
_entity_poly.entity_id
_entity_poly.type
_entity_poly.pdbx_seq_one_letter_code
_entity_poly.pdbx_strand_id
1 'polypeptide(L)'
;MNYPYFKVSASEETKEIFNNFYNQNKGVFGSKANMFRVMVSNLPVLASPSNNKFNDSESIKFEQKISELESMISNEVIEKLDDIDQKLSYSLKNK
;
A
#
# COMPACT_ATOMS: atom_id res chain seq x y z
N MET A 1 33.59 -23.59 -23.23
CA MET A 1 32.47 -24.13 -22.43
C MET A 1 31.18 -23.65 -23.07
N ASN A 2 30.40 -24.56 -23.67
CA ASN A 2 29.11 -24.24 -24.28
C ASN A 2 28.02 -24.57 -23.27
N TYR A 3 27.67 -23.62 -22.41
CA TYR A 3 26.49 -23.78 -21.56
C TYR A 3 25.27 -23.32 -22.37
N PRO A 4 24.32 -24.22 -22.72
CA PRO A 4 23.13 -23.84 -23.50
C PRO A 4 22.14 -22.97 -22.71
N TYR A 5 22.47 -22.60 -21.47
CA TYR A 5 21.63 -21.83 -20.57
C TYR A 5 22.41 -20.67 -19.95
N PHE A 6 21.78 -19.48 -19.93
CA PHE A 6 22.30 -18.32 -19.24
C PHE A 6 22.35 -18.57 -17.73
N LYS A 7 23.53 -18.42 -17.12
CA LYS A 7 23.69 -18.46 -15.66
C LYS A 7 23.32 -17.09 -15.11
N VAL A 8 22.17 -17.00 -14.45
CA VAL A 8 21.74 -15.79 -13.74
C VAL A 8 22.27 -15.85 -12.31
N SER A 9 23.03 -14.84 -11.91
CA SER A 9 23.47 -14.64 -10.52
C SER A 9 22.61 -13.58 -9.84
N ALA A 10 22.26 -13.83 -8.58
CA ALA A 10 21.52 -12.92 -7.71
C ALA A 10 22.02 -13.07 -6.27
N SER A 11 21.73 -12.09 -5.40
CA SER A 11 22.01 -12.22 -3.96
C SER A 11 21.23 -13.39 -3.36
N GLU A 12 21.70 -13.95 -2.24
CA GLU A 12 20.99 -15.03 -1.55
C GLU A 12 19.58 -14.59 -1.12
N GLU A 13 19.44 -13.37 -0.62
CA GLU A 13 18.14 -12.76 -0.30
C GLU A 13 17.19 -12.73 -1.52
N THR A 14 17.69 -12.31 -2.68
CA THR A 14 16.87 -12.28 -3.91
C THR A 14 16.43 -13.68 -4.32
N LYS A 15 17.33 -14.67 -4.20
CA LYS A 15 16.99 -16.07 -4.49
C LYS A 15 15.92 -16.58 -3.53
N GLU A 16 16.00 -16.23 -2.26
CA GLU A 16 15.02 -16.61 -1.25
C GLU A 16 13.64 -16.04 -1.58
N ILE A 17 13.55 -14.73 -1.83
CA ILE A 17 12.30 -14.06 -2.22
C ILE A 17 11.69 -14.73 -3.47
N PHE A 18 12.51 -14.93 -4.50
CA PHE A 18 12.07 -15.58 -5.74
C PHE A 18 11.57 -17.01 -5.49
N ASN A 19 12.28 -17.79 -4.68
CA ASN A 19 11.88 -19.16 -4.36
C ASN A 19 10.60 -19.22 -3.53
N ASN A 20 10.45 -18.33 -2.55
CA ASN A 20 9.26 -18.26 -1.70
C ASN A 20 8.02 -17.91 -2.53
N PHE A 21 8.12 -16.90 -3.40
CA PHE A 21 7.05 -16.52 -4.31
C PHE A 21 6.69 -17.65 -5.29
N TYR A 22 7.69 -18.35 -5.83
CA TYR A 22 7.45 -19.52 -6.68
C TYR A 22 6.69 -20.62 -5.94
N ASN A 23 7.13 -20.97 -4.73
CA ASN A 23 6.54 -22.07 -3.95
C ASN A 23 5.05 -21.84 -3.66
N GLN A 24 4.68 -20.59 -3.38
CA GLN A 24 3.28 -20.18 -3.17
C GLN A 24 2.44 -20.25 -4.44
N ASN A 25 3.04 -19.99 -5.60
CA ASN A 25 2.33 -19.84 -6.88
C ASN A 25 2.65 -20.94 -7.90
N LYS A 26 3.25 -22.05 -7.46
CA LYS A 26 3.76 -23.12 -8.34
C LYS A 26 2.68 -23.73 -9.24
N GLY A 27 1.43 -23.75 -8.80
CA GLY A 27 0.29 -24.24 -9.59
C GLY A 27 -0.03 -23.36 -10.81
N VAL A 28 0.29 -22.07 -10.73
CA VAL A 28 0.08 -21.11 -11.83
C VAL A 28 1.27 -21.12 -12.78
N PHE A 29 2.49 -21.10 -12.24
CA PHE A 29 3.68 -20.95 -13.06
C PHE A 29 4.21 -22.27 -13.64
N GLY A 30 3.95 -23.41 -12.99
CA GLY A 30 4.44 -24.73 -13.37
C GLY A 30 5.94 -24.95 -13.18
N SER A 31 6.78 -23.98 -13.54
CA SER A 31 8.23 -24.00 -13.35
C SER A 31 8.80 -22.62 -13.00
N LYS A 32 9.95 -22.62 -12.30
CA LYS A 32 10.70 -21.39 -11.99
C LYS A 32 11.13 -20.64 -13.26
N ALA A 33 11.48 -21.36 -14.32
CA ALA A 33 11.85 -20.76 -15.60
C ALA A 33 10.68 -20.01 -16.24
N ASN A 34 9.46 -20.56 -16.16
CA ASN A 34 8.27 -19.89 -16.67
C ASN A 34 7.93 -18.64 -15.84
N MET A 35 8.01 -18.74 -14.50
CA MET A 35 7.85 -17.58 -13.63
C MET A 35 8.85 -16.47 -13.94
N PHE A 36 10.12 -16.83 -14.11
CA PHE A 36 11.17 -15.88 -14.49
C PHE A 36 10.86 -15.18 -15.83
N ARG A 37 10.45 -15.94 -16.86
CA ARG A 37 10.06 -15.38 -18.16
C ARG A 37 8.90 -14.39 -18.01
N VAL A 38 7.85 -14.76 -17.28
CA VAL A 38 6.69 -13.89 -17.05
C VAL A 38 7.11 -12.61 -16.32
N MET A 39 7.89 -12.71 -15.26
CA MET A 39 8.37 -11.53 -14.53
C MET A 39 9.22 -10.62 -15.43
N VAL A 40 10.18 -11.19 -16.16
CA VAL A 40 11.05 -10.44 -17.08
C VAL A 40 10.27 -9.77 -18.21
N SER A 41 9.33 -10.48 -18.84
CA SER A 41 8.48 -9.91 -19.89
C SER A 41 7.60 -8.77 -19.38
N ASN A 42 7.26 -8.77 -18.09
CA ASN A 42 6.48 -7.71 -17.46
C ASN A 42 7.34 -6.65 -16.77
N LEU A 43 8.68 -6.76 -16.77
CA LEU A 43 9.56 -5.78 -16.13
C LEU A 43 9.29 -4.33 -16.56
N PRO A 44 9.03 -4.02 -17.85
CA PRO A 44 8.71 -2.64 -18.23
C PRO A 44 7.47 -2.10 -17.53
N VAL A 45 6.45 -2.95 -17.29
CA VAL A 45 5.23 -2.59 -16.58
C VAL A 45 5.48 -2.54 -15.07
N LEU A 46 6.21 -3.51 -14.51
CA LEU A 46 6.54 -3.57 -13.09
C LEU A 46 7.49 -2.45 -12.65
N ALA A 47 8.42 -2.05 -13.52
CA ALA A 47 9.37 -0.96 -13.30
C ALA A 47 8.84 0.39 -13.81
N SER A 48 7.63 0.43 -14.38
CA SER A 48 7.00 1.69 -14.75
C SER A 48 6.74 2.52 -13.49
N PRO A 49 7.15 3.80 -13.43
CA PRO A 49 6.92 4.67 -12.28
C PRO A 49 5.45 4.80 -11.88
N SER A 50 4.52 4.51 -12.80
CA SER A 50 3.08 4.48 -12.56
C SER A 50 2.64 3.35 -11.62
N ASN A 51 3.45 2.31 -11.42
CA ASN A 51 3.19 1.21 -10.47
C ASN A 51 3.81 1.46 -9.09
N ASN A 52 4.41 2.63 -8.84
CA ASN A 52 4.84 3.07 -7.50
C ASN A 52 3.68 3.43 -6.55
N LYS A 53 2.43 3.03 -6.85
CA LYS A 53 1.49 2.72 -5.77
C LYS A 53 1.94 1.41 -5.11
N PHE A 54 3.11 1.45 -4.50
CA PHE A 54 3.50 0.51 -3.48
C PHE A 54 2.46 0.73 -2.38
N ASN A 55 1.46 -0.15 -2.33
CA ASN A 55 0.53 -0.27 -1.21
C ASN A 55 1.36 -0.72 -0.02
N ASP A 56 2.16 0.18 0.53
CA ASP A 56 2.81 -0.04 1.80
C ASP A 56 1.68 -0.16 2.82
N SER A 57 1.54 -1.34 3.42
CA SER A 57 0.50 -1.58 4.42
C SER A 57 0.61 -0.59 5.59
N GLU A 58 1.79 -0.03 5.81
CA GLU A 58 2.05 1.00 6.80
C GLU A 58 1.48 2.36 6.37
N SER A 59 1.63 2.75 5.09
CA SER A 59 1.07 4.00 4.57
C SER A 59 -0.46 3.98 4.56
N ILE A 60 -1.08 2.85 4.20
CA ILE A 60 -2.55 2.69 4.25
C ILE A 60 -3.07 2.80 5.68
N LYS A 61 -2.41 2.15 6.64
CA LYS A 61 -2.78 2.27 8.06
C LYS A 61 -2.59 3.69 8.58
N PHE A 62 -1.58 4.38 8.10
CA PHE A 62 -1.31 5.76 8.48
C PHE A 62 -2.36 6.72 7.92
N GLU A 63 -2.74 6.58 6.64
CA GLU A 63 -3.83 7.34 6.01
C GLU A 63 -5.18 7.13 6.71
N GLN A 64 -5.48 5.88 7.11
CA GLN A 64 -6.68 5.56 7.89
C GLN A 64 -6.68 6.27 9.25
N LYS A 65 -5.55 6.23 9.98
CA LYS A 65 -5.43 6.93 11.27
C LYS A 65 -5.54 8.44 11.14
N ILE A 66 -5.00 9.04 10.07
CA ILE A 66 -5.17 10.48 9.81
C ILE A 66 -6.65 10.79 9.57
N SER A 67 -7.33 10.00 8.76
CA SER A 67 -8.76 10.19 8.46
C SER A 67 -9.63 10.09 9.74
N GLU A 68 -9.31 9.15 10.63
CA GLU A 68 -9.97 9.02 11.93
C GLU A 68 -9.75 10.25 12.82
N LEU A 69 -8.51 10.75 12.90
CA LEU A 69 -8.18 11.96 13.67
C LEU A 69 -8.90 13.20 13.11
N GLU A 70 -8.92 13.37 11.79
CA GLU A 70 -9.62 14.47 11.12
C GLU A 70 -11.13 14.44 11.43
N SER A 71 -11.74 13.26 11.44
CA SER A 71 -13.15 13.11 11.84
C SER A 71 -13.38 13.45 13.30
N MET A 72 -12.51 13.02 14.22
CA MET A 72 -12.64 13.33 15.64
C MET A 72 -12.54 14.84 15.90
N ILE A 73 -11.57 15.51 15.27
CA ILE A 73 -11.40 16.96 15.39
C ILE A 73 -12.61 17.69 14.82
N SER A 74 -13.11 17.26 13.65
CA SER A 74 -14.28 17.88 13.03
C SER A 74 -15.51 17.80 13.92
N ASN A 75 -15.75 16.65 14.55
CA ASN A 75 -16.86 16.46 15.48
C ASN A 75 -16.71 17.34 16.73
N GLU A 76 -15.52 17.39 17.33
CA GLU A 76 -15.27 18.23 18.51
C GLU A 76 -15.45 19.73 18.20
N VAL A 77 -15.03 20.17 17.01
CA VAL A 77 -15.23 21.55 16.57
C VAL A 77 -16.71 21.87 16.38
N ILE A 78 -17.49 20.96 15.79
CA ILE A 78 -18.94 21.13 15.61
C ILE A 78 -19.64 21.23 16.97
N GLU A 79 -19.34 20.33 17.91
CA GLU A 79 -19.92 20.36 19.27
C GLU A 79 -19.65 21.69 19.99
N LYS A 80 -18.42 22.20 19.89
CA LYS A 80 -18.06 23.50 20.50
C LYS A 80 -18.80 24.67 19.84
N LEU A 81 -19.02 24.62 18.53
CA LEU A 81 -19.77 25.64 17.81
C LEU A 81 -21.24 25.62 18.21
N ASP A 82 -21.84 24.44 18.35
CA ASP A 82 -23.22 24.26 18.82
C ASP A 82 -23.40 24.81 20.24
N ASP A 83 -22.45 24.53 21.13
CA ASP A 83 -22.43 25.07 22.50
C ASP A 83 -22.37 26.61 22.53
N ILE A 84 -21.59 27.21 21.63
CA ILE A 84 -21.49 28.66 21.51
C ILE A 84 -22.79 29.24 20.98
N ASP A 85 -23.38 28.63 19.94
CA ASP A 85 -24.63 29.09 19.35
C ASP A 85 -25.79 29.05 20.37
N GLN A 86 -25.89 27.97 21.15
CA GLN A 86 -26.86 27.88 22.23
C GLN A 86 -26.69 29.00 23.27
N LYS A 87 -25.46 29.23 23.75
CA LYS A 87 -25.18 30.28 24.75
C LYS A 87 -25.52 31.68 24.23
N LEU A 88 -25.23 31.96 22.96
CA LEU A 88 -25.59 33.21 22.30
C LEU A 88 -27.10 33.36 22.19
N SER A 89 -27.80 32.31 21.77
CA SER A 89 -29.26 32.29 21.63
C SER A 89 -29.97 32.55 22.97
N TYR A 90 -29.50 31.94 24.07
CA TYR A 90 -29.99 32.23 25.42
C TYR A 90 -29.72 33.67 25.85
N SER A 91 -28.53 34.21 25.58
CA SER A 91 -28.18 35.58 25.95
C SER A 91 -28.98 36.64 25.20
N LEU A 92 -29.38 36.36 23.95
CA LEU A 92 -30.21 37.26 23.14
C LEU A 92 -31.68 37.23 23.54
N LYS A 93 -32.21 36.09 24.01
CA LYS A 93 -33.61 35.95 24.46
C LYS A 93 -33.89 36.57 25.84
N ASN A 94 -32.86 36.70 26.68
CA ASN A 94 -32.95 37.24 28.04
C ASN A 94 -32.53 38.71 28.14
N LYS A 95 -32.48 39.43 27.00
CA LYS A 95 -32.20 40.86 26.88
C LYS A 95 -33.48 41.61 26.53
#